data_AF-A0ABD0YRR3-F1
#
_entry.id   AF-A0ABD0YRR3-F1
#
_cell.length_a   1.000
_cell.length_b   1.000
_cell.length_c   1.000
_cell.angle_alpha   90.00
_cell.angle_beta   90.00
_cell.angle_gamma   90.00
#
_symmetry.space_group_name_H-M   'P 1'
#
loop_
_entity.id
_entity.type
_entity.pdbx_description
1 polymer ?
#
loop_
_entity_poly.entity_id
_entity_poly.type
_entity_poly.pdbx_seq_one_letter_code
_entity_poly.pdbx_strand_id
1 'polypeptide(L)'
;MASKRRNMFQKNKSQETTENENEMTFYNAILKPTWAYGVEVWGSAKKSNLDRIQAFQSKVLRTILDTPWYMSDRTTHHDLNIPTVQTDFTNFTQVWIIISTLL
;
A
#
# COMPACT_ATOMS: atom_id res chain seq x y z
N MET A 1 28.30 31.91 -2.45
CA MET A 1 26.90 31.56 -2.80
C MET A 1 26.72 30.09 -3.23
N ALA A 2 27.64 29.49 -4.00
CA ALA A 2 27.53 28.09 -4.46
C ALA A 2 27.54 27.02 -3.35
N SER A 3 28.33 27.21 -2.28
CA SER A 3 28.44 26.24 -1.17
C SER A 3 27.13 26.05 -0.40
N LYS A 4 26.39 27.14 -0.14
CA LYS A 4 25.10 27.11 0.56
C LYS A 4 24.02 26.33 -0.22
N ARG A 5 23.99 26.46 -1.55
CA ARG A 5 23.07 25.71 -2.41
C ARG A 5 23.36 24.20 -2.35
N ARG A 6 24.63 23.80 -2.39
CA ARG A 6 25.04 22.39 -2.31
C ARG A 6 24.56 21.72 -1.02
N ASN A 7 24.67 22.42 0.10
CA ASN A 7 24.22 21.91 1.40
C ASN A 7 22.68 21.76 1.49
N MET A 8 21.91 22.63 0.82
CA MET A 8 20.44 22.45 0.77
C MET A 8 20.03 21.23 -0.05
N PHE A 9 20.67 20.99 -1.19
CA PHE A 9 20.39 19.79 -2.00
C PHE A 9 20.74 18.51 -1.25
N GLN A 10 21.88 18.49 -0.55
CA GLN A 10 22.25 17.33 0.26
C GLN A 10 21.28 17.10 1.41
N LYS A 11 20.90 18.16 2.15
CA LYS A 11 19.93 18.05 3.24
C LYS A 11 18.59 17.50 2.76
N ASN A 12 18.07 18.01 1.65
CA ASN A 12 16.79 17.55 1.12
C ASN A 12 16.85 16.09 0.66
N LYS A 13 17.94 15.70 -0.02
CA LYS A 13 18.16 14.31 -0.43
C LYS A 13 18.22 13.35 0.76
N SER A 14 18.89 13.75 1.85
CA SER A 14 18.97 12.94 3.07
C SER A 14 17.61 12.79 3.77
N GLN A 15 16.80 13.85 3.80
CA GLN A 15 15.45 13.82 4.38
C GLN A 15 14.52 12.89 3.58
N GLU A 16 14.55 13.02 2.26
CA GLU A 16 13.77 12.18 1.34
C GLU A 16 14.16 10.70 1.47
N THR A 17 15.45 10.37 1.57
CA THR A 17 15.88 8.98 1.79
C THR A 17 15.39 8.41 3.13
N THR A 18 15.42 9.21 4.20
CA THR A 18 14.93 8.75 5.52
C THR A 18 13.41 8.63 5.60
N GLU A 19 12.66 9.51 4.92
CA GLU A 19 11.20 9.38 4.82
C GLU A 19 10.80 8.11 4.09
N ASN A 20 11.39 7.86 2.91
CA ASN A 20 11.12 6.66 2.12
C ASN A 20 11.44 5.36 2.89
N GLU A 21 12.53 5.33 3.67
CA GLU A 21 12.89 4.17 4.51
C GLU A 21 11.89 3.95 5.67
N ASN A 22 11.44 5.02 6.31
CA ASN A 22 10.47 4.98 7.40
C ASN A 22 9.09 4.53 6.89
N GLU A 23 8.66 5.03 5.73
CA GLU A 23 7.43 4.64 5.07
C GLU A 23 7.46 3.17 4.64
N MET A 24 8.58 2.72 4.07
CA MET A 24 8.77 1.32 3.68
C MET A 24 8.78 0.39 4.90
N THR A 25 9.37 0.83 6.00
CA THR A 25 9.38 0.09 7.27
C THR A 25 7.97 0.01 7.86
N PHE A 26 7.23 1.12 7.89
CA PHE A 26 5.84 1.16 8.35
C PHE A 26 4.93 0.25 7.51
N TYR A 27 5.08 0.29 6.17
CA TYR A 27 4.34 -0.57 5.26
C TYR A 27 4.58 -2.06 5.55
N ASN A 28 5.85 -2.46 5.71
CA ASN A 28 6.20 -3.85 5.94
C ASN A 28 5.85 -4.34 7.36
N ALA A 29 6.00 -3.50 8.38
CA ALA A 29 5.84 -3.90 9.78
C ALA A 29 4.39 -3.86 10.26
N ILE A 30 3.57 -2.93 9.77
CA ILE A 30 2.20 -2.72 10.28
C ILE A 30 1.17 -3.08 9.22
N LEU A 31 1.28 -2.50 8.02
CA LEU A 31 0.29 -2.74 6.96
C LEU A 31 0.29 -4.20 6.53
N LYS A 32 1.44 -4.76 6.13
CA LYS A 32 1.55 -6.17 5.65
C LYS A 32 0.92 -7.22 6.58
N PRO A 33 1.22 -7.28 7.89
CA PRO A 33 0.58 -8.24 8.79
C PRO A 33 -0.90 -7.93 9.03
N THR A 34 -1.31 -6.65 9.01
CA THR A 34 -2.73 -6.27 9.09
C THR A 34 -3.51 -6.77 7.87
N TRP A 35 -2.93 -6.68 6.66
CA TRP A 35 -3.49 -7.24 5.44
C TRP A 35 -3.59 -8.77 5.50
N ALA A 36 -2.53 -9.44 5.97
CA ALA A 36 -2.49 -10.89 6.07
C ALA A 36 -3.55 -11.45 7.03
N TYR A 37 -3.71 -10.88 8.23
CA TYR A 37 -4.77 -11.27 9.16
C TYR A 37 -6.16 -10.88 8.66
N GLY A 38 -6.28 -9.70 8.03
CA GLY A 38 -7.52 -9.24 7.43
C GLY A 38 -8.04 -10.20 6.36
N VAL A 39 -7.14 -10.82 5.59
CA VAL A 39 -7.51 -11.71 4.48
C VAL A 39 -8.32 -12.93 4.90
N GLU A 40 -8.08 -13.48 6.09
CA GLU A 40 -8.82 -14.64 6.60
C GLU A 40 -10.26 -14.25 6.99
N VAL A 41 -10.42 -13.09 7.61
CA VAL A 41 -11.73 -12.53 7.98
C VAL A 41 -12.50 -12.08 6.74
N TRP A 42 -11.81 -11.47 5.78
CA TRP A 42 -12.37 -10.84 4.60
C TRP A 42 -12.50 -11.79 3.40
N GLY A 43 -11.79 -12.93 3.40
CA GLY A 43 -11.93 -13.99 2.39
C GLY A 43 -13.31 -14.64 2.43
N SER A 44 -14.01 -14.52 3.58
CA SER A 44 -15.42 -14.88 3.74
C SER A 44 -16.39 -13.72 3.47
N ALA A 45 -15.90 -12.50 3.21
CA ALA A 45 -16.72 -11.30 3.21
C ALA A 45 -17.40 -11.03 1.85
N LYS A 46 -18.65 -10.57 1.89
CA LYS A 46 -19.43 -10.17 0.71
C LYS A 46 -18.71 -9.05 -0.06
N LYS A 47 -18.94 -8.97 -1.38
CA LYS A 47 -18.38 -7.94 -2.28
C LYS A 47 -18.47 -6.50 -1.73
N SER A 48 -19.57 -6.16 -1.07
CA SER A 48 -19.79 -4.86 -0.42
C SER A 48 -18.77 -4.51 0.69
N ASN A 49 -18.24 -5.52 1.38
CA ASN A 49 -17.21 -5.33 2.40
C ASN A 49 -15.84 -5.14 1.76
N LEU A 50 -15.55 -5.82 0.66
CA LEU A 50 -14.32 -5.63 -0.13
C LEU A 50 -14.24 -4.20 -0.67
N ASP A 51 -15.35 -3.66 -1.18
CA ASP A 51 -15.41 -2.28 -1.65
C ASP A 51 -15.10 -1.26 -0.53
N ARG A 52 -15.56 -1.53 0.70
CA ARG A 52 -15.26 -0.70 1.88
C ARG A 52 -13.78 -0.78 2.27
N ILE A 53 -13.18 -1.97 2.20
CA ILE A 53 -11.76 -2.17 2.53
C ILE A 53 -10.88 -1.50 1.47
N GLN A 54 -11.25 -1.58 0.18
CA GLN A 54 -10.57 -0.86 -0.90
C GLN A 54 -10.63 0.66 -0.67
N ALA A 55 -11.80 1.20 -0.30
CA ALA A 55 -11.93 2.62 0.01
C ALA A 55 -11.06 3.05 1.22
N PHE A 56 -10.92 2.17 2.21
CA PHE A 56 -10.00 2.39 3.33
C PHE A 56 -8.53 2.38 2.88
N GLN A 57 -8.12 1.41 2.05
CA GLN A 57 -6.77 1.36 1.48
C GLN A 57 -6.44 2.65 0.73
N SER A 58 -7.32 3.09 -0.17
CA SER A 58 -7.14 4.31 -0.95
C SER A 58 -6.96 5.54 -0.05
N LYS A 59 -7.71 5.62 1.05
CA LYS A 59 -7.61 6.73 2.01
C LYS A 59 -6.28 6.71 2.77
N VAL A 60 -5.81 5.54 3.19
CA VAL A 60 -4.51 5.38 3.85
C VAL A 60 -3.37 5.72 2.90
N LEU A 61 -3.39 5.21 1.67
CA LEU A 61 -2.37 5.50 0.65
C LEU A 61 -2.29 7.00 0.35
N ARG A 62 -3.42 7.67 0.17
CA ARG A 62 -3.46 9.13 -0.02
C ARG A 62 -2.88 9.91 1.16
N THR A 63 -3.09 9.42 2.38
CA THR A 63 -2.57 10.05 3.60
C THR A 63 -1.06 9.91 3.71
N ILE A 64 -0.51 8.75 3.31
CA ILE A 64 0.93 8.50 3.33
C ILE A 64 1.63 9.33 2.23
N LEU A 65 1.03 9.39 1.04
CA LEU A 65 1.64 9.99 -0.15
C LEU A 65 1.28 11.46 -0.37
N ASP A 66 0.63 12.10 0.62
CA ASP A 66 0.05 13.46 0.55
C ASP A 66 -0.64 13.75 -0.80
N THR A 67 -1.33 12.75 -1.35
CA THR A 67 -1.78 12.79 -2.74
C THR A 67 -3.13 13.52 -2.84
N PRO A 68 -3.29 14.46 -3.79
CA PRO A 68 -4.53 15.22 -3.94
C PRO A 68 -5.76 14.33 -4.21
N TRP A 69 -6.91 14.75 -3.66
CA TRP A 69 -8.17 13.99 -3.74
C TRP A 69 -8.66 13.70 -5.17
N TYR A 70 -8.24 14.51 -6.15
CA TYR A 70 -8.63 14.42 -7.55
C TYR A 70 -7.85 13.35 -8.33
N MET A 71 -6.76 12.81 -7.78
CA MET A 71 -6.08 11.68 -8.40
C MET A 71 -6.96 10.43 -8.28
N SER A 72 -7.15 9.75 -9.41
CA SER A 72 -7.88 8.50 -9.45
C SER A 72 -7.06 7.42 -8.76
N ASP A 73 -7.73 6.58 -7.96
CA ASP A 73 -7.09 5.44 -7.31
C ASP A 73 -6.38 4.55 -8.35
N ARG A 74 -6.92 4.45 -9.58
CA ARG A 74 -6.29 3.69 -10.67
C ARG A 74 -4.93 4.25 -11.09
N THR A 75 -4.79 5.57 -11.13
CA THR A 75 -3.51 6.24 -11.47
C THR A 75 -2.48 6.05 -10.35
N THR A 76 -2.89 6.17 -9.08
CA THR A 76 -2.00 5.95 -7.94
C THR A 76 -1.58 4.48 -7.81
N HIS A 77 -2.48 3.53 -8.03
CA HIS A 77 -2.17 2.10 -8.04
C HIS A 77 -1.21 1.71 -9.17
N HIS A 78 -1.36 2.32 -10.35
CA HIS A 78 -0.47 2.09 -11.49
C HIS A 78 0.92 2.72 -11.28
N ASP A 79 0.99 3.95 -10.76
CA ASP A 79 2.27 4.63 -10.51
C ASP A 79 3.05 4.03 -9.34
N LEU A 80 2.38 3.51 -8.31
CA LEU A 80 3.02 2.86 -7.17
C LEU A 80 3.17 1.35 -7.29
N ASN A 81 2.63 0.73 -8.35
CA ASN A 81 2.63 -0.72 -8.56
C ASN A 81 2.05 -1.51 -7.35
N ILE A 82 1.06 -0.93 -6.65
CA ILE A 82 0.42 -1.56 -5.50
C ILE A 82 -0.82 -2.31 -6.00
N PRO A 83 -0.92 -3.63 -5.78
CA PRO A 83 -2.11 -4.40 -6.17
C PRO A 83 -3.35 -3.90 -5.41
N THR A 84 -4.49 -3.92 -6.09
CA THR A 84 -5.77 -3.60 -5.46
C THR A 84 -6.17 -4.73 -4.50
N VAL A 85 -6.93 -4.40 -3.45
CA VAL A 85 -7.48 -5.38 -2.49
C VAL A 85 -8.11 -6.55 -3.23
N GLN A 86 -8.85 -6.28 -4.30
CA GLN A 86 -9.51 -7.31 -5.09
C GLN A 86 -8.53 -8.29 -5.77
N THR A 87 -7.43 -7.79 -6.33
CA THR A 87 -6.39 -8.63 -6.96
C THR A 87 -5.69 -9.50 -5.93
N ASP A 88 -5.37 -8.92 -4.77
CA ASP A 88 -4.77 -9.66 -3.66
C ASP A 88 -5.74 -10.75 -3.16
N PHE A 89 -7.03 -10.44 -2.99
CA PHE A 89 -8.03 -11.43 -2.62
C PHE A 89 -8.13 -12.59 -3.60
N THR A 90 -8.11 -12.32 -4.90
CA THR A 90 -8.13 -13.39 -5.91
C THR A 90 -6.88 -14.26 -5.83
N ASN A 91 -5.70 -13.68 -5.59
CA ASN A 91 -4.46 -14.43 -5.44
C ASN A 91 -4.47 -15.28 -4.16
N PHE A 92 -4.93 -14.72 -3.04
CA PHE A 92 -5.02 -15.44 -1.77
C PHE A 92 -6.04 -16.59 -1.82
N THR A 93 -7.22 -16.35 -2.40
CA THR A 93 -8.24 -17.40 -2.55
C THR A 93 -7.77 -18.51 -3.51
N GLN A 94 -7.07 -18.17 -4.60
CA GLN A 94 -6.48 -19.17 -5.50
C GLN A 94 -5.41 -20.02 -4.82
N VAL A 95 -4.46 -19.41 -4.11
CA VAL A 95 -3.41 -20.13 -3.36
C VAL A 95 -4.02 -21.03 -2.29
N TRP A 96 -5.02 -20.52 -1.54
CA TRP A 96 -5.67 -21.28 -0.48
C TRP A 96 -6.48 -22.47 -1.02
N ILE A 97 -7.24 -22.26 -2.12
CA ILE A 97 -7.96 -23.34 -2.80
C ILE A 97 -6.98 -24.43 -3.25
N ILE A 98 -5.87 -24.06 -3.89
CA ILE A 98 -4.84 -25.00 -4.34
C ILE A 98 -4.29 -25.83 -3.18
N ILE A 99 -3.97 -25.19 -2.05
CA ILE A 99 -3.49 -25.88 -0.84
C ILE A 99 -4.56 -26.81 -0.26
N SER A 100 -5.83 -26.39 -0.21
CA SER A 100 -6.94 -27.20 0.32
C SER A 100 -7.31 -28.41 -0.54
N THR A 101 -7.01 -28.36 -1.85
CA THR A 101 -7.26 -29.46 -2.80
C THR A 101 -6.10 -30.44 -2.93
N LEU A 102 -4.90 -30.05 -2.48
CA LEU A 102 -3.68 -30.87 -2.53
C LEU A 102 -3.36 -31.58 -1.20
N LEU A 103 -4.14 -31.31 -0.15
CA LEU A 103 -4.07 -31.95 1.17
C LEU A 103 -5.24 -32.93 1.35
#